data_AF-A0A1B9EV53-F1
#
_entry.id   AF-A0A1B9EV53-F1
#
_cell.length_a   1.000
_cell.length_b   1.000
_cell.length_c   1.000
_cell.angle_alpha   90.00
_cell.angle_beta   90.00
_cell.angle_gamma   90.00
#
_symmetry.space_group_name_H-M   'P 1'
#
loop_
_entity.id
_entity.type
_entity.pdbx_description
1 polymer ?
#
loop_
_entity_poly.entity_id
_entity_poly.type
_entity_poly.pdbx_seq_one_letter_code
_entity_poly.pdbx_strand_id
1 'polypeptide(L)'
;MASLNVGNLGEYLREQRRAAQLSLRQLADATGVSNPYLSQIERGLRKPSADVLQQVAKALRISAETLYVRAGILDEREREELETRAVILADPSINERQKNVLLQIYDSFRRENGFAPGPDADVKDDADAGPRKGDEAGTARNGDDAGAGATEDQDPHS
;
A
#
# COMPACT_ATOMS: atom_id res chain seq x y z
N MET A 1 14.53 -8.18 27.87
CA MET A 1 13.25 -8.51 27.19
C MET A 1 12.22 -7.47 27.59
N ALA A 2 11.91 -6.52 26.70
CA ALA A 2 10.88 -5.52 26.94
C ALA A 2 9.84 -5.62 25.82
N SER A 3 8.81 -6.41 26.06
CA SER A 3 7.57 -6.39 25.29
C SER A 3 6.85 -5.07 25.60
N LEU A 4 7.05 -4.06 24.76
CA LEU A 4 6.38 -2.76 24.85
C LEU A 4 4.87 -2.95 24.60
N ASN A 5 4.15 -2.86 25.72
CA ASN A 5 2.71 -2.93 25.97
C ASN A 5 1.74 -2.92 24.78
N VAL A 6 1.09 -4.08 24.63
CA VAL A 6 -0.17 -4.36 23.93
C VAL A 6 -1.37 -3.72 24.68
N GLY A 7 -1.26 -2.43 25.01
CA GLY A 7 -2.29 -1.65 25.73
C GLY A 7 -2.85 -0.46 24.95
N ASN A 8 -2.44 -0.24 23.69
CA ASN A 8 -2.74 1.02 22.99
C ASN A 8 -3.70 0.85 21.80
N LEU A 9 -3.47 -0.12 20.91
CA LEU A 9 -4.27 -0.26 19.68
C LEU A 9 -5.71 -0.73 19.92
N GLY A 10 -5.90 -1.81 20.69
CA GLY A 10 -7.21 -2.44 20.86
C GLY A 10 -8.23 -1.53 21.56
N GLU A 11 -7.80 -0.91 22.67
CA GLU A 11 -8.60 0.09 23.38
C GLU A 11 -8.86 1.33 22.52
N TYR A 12 -7.84 1.83 21.80
CA TYR A 12 -8.04 2.95 20.88
C TYR A 12 -9.06 2.64 19.79
N LEU A 13 -9.00 1.47 19.16
CA LEU A 13 -9.98 1.06 18.16
C LEU A 13 -11.40 0.97 18.76
N ARG A 14 -11.53 0.46 19.97
CA ARG A 14 -12.80 0.42 20.70
C ARG A 14 -13.34 1.82 20.98
N GLU A 15 -12.49 2.75 21.38
CA GLU A 15 -12.84 4.16 21.60
C GLU A 15 -13.28 4.84 20.31
N GLN A 16 -12.50 4.72 19.23
CA GLN A 16 -12.83 5.31 17.93
C GLN A 16 -14.14 4.74 17.37
N ARG A 17 -14.37 3.42 17.49
CA ARG A 17 -15.63 2.80 17.10
C ARG A 17 -16.82 3.36 17.89
N ARG A 18 -16.66 3.54 19.21
CA ARG A 18 -17.70 4.11 20.08
C ARG A 18 -17.96 5.58 19.75
N ALA A 19 -16.92 6.36 19.48
CA ALA A 19 -17.03 7.75 19.05
C ALA A 19 -17.77 7.87 17.71
N ALA A 20 -17.53 6.94 16.79
CA ALA A 20 -18.29 6.80 15.55
C ALA A 20 -19.70 6.21 15.73
N GLN A 21 -20.11 5.88 16.96
CA GLN A 21 -21.40 5.27 17.31
C GLN A 21 -21.69 3.95 16.58
N LEU A 22 -20.64 3.22 16.22
CA LEU A 22 -20.77 1.93 15.54
C LEU A 22 -20.78 0.78 16.55
N SER A 23 -21.69 -0.16 16.36
CA SER A 23 -21.56 -1.49 16.96
C SER A 23 -20.41 -2.25 16.31
N LEU A 24 -19.91 -3.27 17.00
CA LEU A 24 -18.85 -4.13 16.47
C LEU A 24 -19.29 -4.86 15.18
N ARG A 25 -20.59 -5.12 15.03
CA ARG A 25 -21.17 -5.74 13.83
C ARG A 25 -21.19 -4.76 12.66
N GLN A 26 -21.61 -3.53 12.88
CA GLN A 26 -21.59 -2.51 11.85
C GLN A 26 -20.15 -2.21 11.37
N LEU A 27 -19.17 -2.21 12.28
CA LEU A 27 -17.77 -2.07 11.88
C LEU A 27 -17.29 -3.27 11.05
N ALA A 28 -17.69 -4.50 11.41
CA ALA A 28 -17.41 -5.70 10.63
C ALA A 28 -17.95 -5.59 9.20
N ASP A 29 -19.22 -5.19 9.09
CA ASP A 29 -19.90 -5.03 7.80
C ASP A 29 -19.23 -3.93 6.94
N ALA A 30 -18.82 -2.82 7.55
CA ALA A 30 -18.17 -1.70 6.85
C ALA A 30 -16.73 -1.98 6.41
N THR A 31 -16.03 -2.89 7.10
CA THR A 31 -14.62 -3.21 6.83
C THR A 31 -14.46 -4.48 6.00
N GLY A 32 -15.47 -5.35 5.95
CA GLY A 32 -15.34 -6.70 5.39
C GLY A 32 -14.57 -7.65 6.31
N VAL A 33 -14.24 -7.23 7.53
CA VAL A 33 -13.51 -8.01 8.53
C VAL A 33 -14.49 -8.72 9.44
N SER A 34 -14.26 -10.00 9.73
CA SER A 34 -15.18 -10.77 10.57
C SER A 34 -15.34 -10.18 11.98
N ASN A 35 -16.57 -10.17 12.49
CA ASN A 35 -16.89 -9.69 13.83
C ASN A 35 -16.08 -10.39 14.95
N PRO A 36 -15.89 -11.74 14.94
CA PRO A 36 -15.06 -12.41 15.93
C PRO A 36 -13.60 -11.91 15.92
N TYR A 37 -13.04 -11.63 14.74
CA TYR A 37 -11.66 -11.17 14.62
C TYR A 37 -11.50 -9.72 15.10
N LEU A 38 -12.42 -8.81 14.74
CA LEU A 38 -12.45 -7.45 15.31
C LEU A 38 -12.56 -7.45 16.83
N SER A 39 -13.37 -8.36 17.40
CA SER A 39 -13.49 -8.54 18.85
C SER A 39 -12.18 -8.99 19.50
N GLN A 40 -11.40 -9.84 18.82
CA GLN A 40 -10.09 -10.25 19.29
C GLN A 40 -9.07 -9.09 19.22
N ILE A 41 -9.14 -8.26 18.18
CA ILE A 41 -8.28 -7.08 18.03
C ILE A 41 -8.56 -6.04 19.12
N GLU A 42 -9.83 -5.67 19.36
CA GLU A 42 -10.20 -4.68 20.39
C GLU A 42 -9.78 -5.14 21.80
N ARG A 43 -9.68 -6.45 22.05
CA ARG A 43 -9.21 -7.02 23.33
C ARG A 43 -7.70 -7.24 23.38
N GLY A 44 -6.96 -6.89 22.32
CA GLY A 44 -5.51 -7.13 22.24
C GLY A 44 -5.09 -8.60 22.11
N LEU A 45 -6.03 -9.51 21.80
CA LEU A 45 -5.77 -10.96 21.69
C LEU A 45 -5.18 -11.36 20.33
N ARG A 46 -5.25 -10.46 19.34
CA ARG A 46 -4.73 -10.64 17.99
C ARG A 46 -4.10 -9.36 17.49
N LYS A 47 -2.96 -9.51 16.80
CA LYS A 47 -2.35 -8.44 16.02
C LYS A 47 -3.01 -8.40 14.63
N PRO A 48 -3.57 -7.25 14.21
CA PRO A 48 -4.09 -7.08 12.85
C PRO A 48 -2.96 -6.91 11.83
N SER A 49 -3.23 -7.22 10.56
CA SER A 49 -2.34 -6.89 9.44
C SER A 49 -2.49 -5.42 9.02
N ALA A 50 -1.55 -4.91 8.22
CA ALA A 50 -1.63 -3.57 7.63
C ALA A 50 -2.93 -3.37 6.83
N ASP A 51 -3.32 -4.35 6.01
CA ASP A 51 -4.56 -4.30 5.23
C ASP A 51 -5.81 -4.16 6.10
N VAL A 52 -5.87 -4.91 7.20
CA VAL A 52 -6.99 -4.84 8.16
C VAL A 52 -7.02 -3.46 8.81
N LEU A 53 -5.87 -2.91 9.18
CA LEU A 53 -5.78 -1.56 9.74
C LEU A 53 -6.20 -0.49 8.72
N GLN A 54 -5.86 -0.63 7.44
CA GLN A 54 -6.32 0.26 6.37
C GLN A 54 -7.84 0.23 6.21
N GLN A 55 -8.44 -0.97 6.19
CA GLN A 55 -9.89 -1.13 6.10
C GLN A 55 -10.59 -0.48 7.29
N VAL A 56 -10.08 -0.71 8.50
CA VAL A 56 -10.62 -0.13 9.74
C VAL A 56 -10.45 1.39 9.77
N ALA A 57 -9.28 1.91 9.38
CA ALA A 57 -9.02 3.35 9.26
C ALA A 57 -10.01 4.03 8.30
N LYS A 58 -10.24 3.42 7.13
CA LYS A 58 -11.20 3.90 6.14
C LYS A 58 -12.63 3.91 6.70
N ALA A 59 -13.05 2.84 7.37
CA ALA A 59 -14.39 2.74 7.94
C ALA A 59 -14.63 3.75 9.08
N LEU A 60 -13.61 3.99 9.92
CA LEU A 60 -13.66 4.94 11.02
C LEU A 60 -13.31 6.38 10.61
N ARG A 61 -12.89 6.60 9.35
CA ARG A 61 -12.44 7.89 8.82
C ARG A 61 -11.30 8.51 9.63
N ILE A 62 -10.34 7.70 10.03
CA ILE A 62 -9.14 8.11 10.76
C ILE A 62 -7.88 7.78 9.95
N SER A 63 -6.74 8.36 10.31
CA SER A 63 -5.47 8.06 9.65
C SER A 63 -5.01 6.62 9.94
N ALA A 64 -4.71 5.86 8.89
CA ALA A 64 -4.13 4.53 9.00
C ALA A 64 -2.74 4.56 9.66
N GLU A 65 -1.99 5.65 9.45
CA GLU A 65 -0.68 5.88 10.05
C GLU A 65 -0.78 5.87 11.59
N THR A 66 -1.80 6.52 12.15
CA THR A 66 -2.05 6.51 13.60
C THR A 66 -2.25 5.08 14.12
N LEU A 67 -2.93 4.24 13.35
CA LEU A 67 -3.12 2.83 13.71
C LEU A 67 -1.83 2.03 13.59
N TYR A 68 -1.01 2.28 12.58
CA TYR A 68 0.27 1.60 12.39
C TYR A 68 1.24 1.86 13.53
N VAL A 69 1.35 3.12 13.98
CA VAL A 69 2.18 3.48 15.14
C VAL A 69 1.69 2.77 16.39
N ARG A 70 0.37 2.81 16.66
CA ARG A 70 -0.22 2.14 17.84
C ARG A 70 -0.13 0.62 17.76
N ALA A 71 -0.06 0.06 16.55
CA ALA A 71 0.17 -1.36 16.31
C ALA A 71 1.65 -1.76 16.42
N GLY A 72 2.57 -0.79 16.50
CA GLY A 72 4.01 -1.02 16.41
C GLY A 72 4.44 -1.58 15.04
N ILE A 73 3.68 -1.24 13.99
CA ILE A 73 3.98 -1.58 12.60
C ILE A 73 4.80 -0.47 11.94
N LEU A 74 4.54 0.78 12.32
CA LEU A 74 5.34 1.93 11.94
C LEU A 74 6.15 2.35 13.16
N ASP A 75 7.47 2.26 13.07
CA ASP A 75 8.34 2.77 14.12
C ASP A 75 8.28 4.31 14.12
N GLU A 76 8.34 4.95 15.30
CA GLU A 76 8.38 6.43 15.44
C GLU A 76 9.47 7.07 14.53
N ARG A 77 10.52 6.29 14.24
CA ARG A 77 11.65 6.65 13.39
C ARG A 77 11.30 6.72 11.89
N GLU A 78 10.35 5.91 11.43
CA GLU A 78 9.85 5.93 10.05
C GLU A 78 8.89 7.12 9.85
N ARG A 79 8.16 7.53 10.89
CA ARG A 79 7.40 8.79 10.89
C ARG A 79 8.32 10.01 10.76
N GLU A 80 9.35 10.10 11.60
CA GLU A 80 10.33 11.21 11.55
C GLU A 80 10.99 11.32 10.17
N GLU A 81 11.20 10.20 9.47
CA GLU A 81 11.69 10.18 8.09
C GLU A 81 10.73 10.86 7.11
N LEU A 82 9.48 10.42 7.10
CA LEU A 82 8.46 10.89 6.18
C LEU A 82 8.18 12.38 6.43
N GLU A 83 8.14 12.80 7.69
CA GLU A 83 7.98 14.21 8.08
C GLU A 83 9.17 15.06 7.60
N THR A 84 10.41 14.59 7.78
CA THR A 84 11.61 15.32 7.34
C THR A 84 11.64 15.48 5.82
N ARG A 85 11.37 14.40 5.06
CA ARG A 85 11.31 14.44 3.60
C ARG A 85 10.22 15.39 3.09
N ALA A 86 9.04 15.37 3.73
CA ALA A 86 7.93 16.25 3.39
C ALA A 86 8.29 17.74 3.59
N VAL A 87 9.01 18.07 4.67
CA VAL A 87 9.48 19.45 4.92
C VAL A 87 10.43 19.94 3.83
N ILE A 88 11.39 19.11 3.41
CA ILE A 88 12.33 19.45 2.33
C ILE A 88 11.59 19.72 1.02
N LEU A 89 10.57 18.91 0.69
CA LEU A 89 9.80 19.04 -0.54
C LEU A 89 8.87 20.27 -0.54
N ALA A 90 8.34 20.64 0.63
CA ALA A 90 7.40 21.73 0.80
C ALA A 90 8.05 23.12 0.83
N ASP A 91 9.38 23.23 0.98
CA ASP A 91 10.09 24.51 1.02
C ASP A 91 10.05 25.21 -0.36
N PRO A 92 9.39 26.38 -0.48
CA PRO A 92 9.26 27.11 -1.75
C PRO A 92 10.54 27.85 -2.15
N SER A 93 11.51 28.01 -1.25
CA SER A 93 12.78 28.69 -1.52
C SER A 93 13.82 27.79 -2.21
N ILE A 94 13.54 26.48 -2.26
CA ILE A 94 14.43 25.45 -2.80
C ILE A 94 13.89 24.99 -4.15
N ASN A 95 14.73 25.00 -5.19
CA ASN A 95 14.32 24.50 -6.50
C ASN A 95 14.39 22.96 -6.56
N GLU A 96 13.76 22.37 -7.58
CA GLU A 96 13.67 20.90 -7.72
C GLU A 96 15.04 20.21 -7.77
N ARG A 97 16.05 20.83 -8.39
CA ARG A 97 17.40 20.27 -8.41
C ARG A 97 18.02 20.24 -7.00
N GLN A 98 17.84 21.32 -6.23
CA GLN A 98 18.35 21.42 -4.87
C GLN A 98 17.62 20.48 -3.91
N LYS A 99 16.30 20.31 -4.05
CA LYS A 99 15.52 19.32 -3.30
C LYS A 99 16.05 17.90 -3.52
N ASN A 100 16.24 17.52 -4.79
CA ASN A 100 16.78 16.20 -5.14
C ASN A 100 18.16 15.94 -4.53
N VAL A 101 19.05 16.93 -4.55
CA VAL A 101 20.38 16.83 -3.92
C VAL A 101 20.27 16.68 -2.39
N LEU A 102 19.41 17.47 -1.74
CA LEU A 102 19.21 17.37 -0.29
C LEU A 102 18.66 16.01 0.12
N LEU A 103 17.68 15.48 -0.62
CA LEU A 103 17.12 14.15 -0.37
C LEU A 103 18.16 13.05 -0.58
N GLN A 104 18.97 13.14 -1.64
CA GLN A 104 20.05 12.19 -1.90
C GLN A 104 21.09 12.18 -0.76
N ILE A 105 21.49 13.37 -0.28
CA ILE A 105 22.43 13.49 0.84
C ILE A 105 21.81 12.93 2.13
N TYR A 106 20.56 13.30 2.42
CA TYR A 106 19.80 12.79 3.56
C TYR A 106 19.75 11.26 3.56
N ASP A 107 19.43 10.66 2.42
CA ASP A 107 19.36 9.21 2.26
C ASP A 107 20.73 8.54 2.42
N SER A 108 21.80 9.18 1.94
CA SER A 108 23.16 8.67 2.07
C SER A 108 23.60 8.59 3.54
N PHE A 109 23.39 9.66 4.32
CA PHE A 109 23.72 9.68 5.75
C PHE A 109 22.87 8.70 6.55
N ARG A 110 21.61 8.50 6.15
CA ARG A 110 20.76 7.49 6.79
C ARG A 110 21.29 6.09 6.57
N ARG A 111 21.64 5.72 5.34
CA ARG A 111 22.23 4.40 5.05
C ARG A 111 23.55 4.21 5.80
N GLU A 112 24.40 5.22 5.84
CA GLU A 112 25.69 5.18 6.55
C GLU A 112 25.51 4.97 8.06
N ASN A 113 24.50 5.59 8.66
CA ASN A 113 24.18 5.42 10.07
C ASN A 113 23.38 4.13 10.39
N GLY A 114 23.22 3.23 9.41
CA GLY A 114 22.55 1.93 9.60
C GLY A 114 21.03 1.98 9.44
N PHE A 115 20.48 3.02 8.83
CA PHE A 115 19.05 3.18 8.56
C PHE A 115 18.74 2.87 7.09
N ALA A 116 18.70 1.59 6.72
CA ALA A 116 18.24 1.17 5.39
C ALA A 116 16.71 1.30 5.31
N PRO A 117 16.13 1.79 4.19
CA PRO A 117 14.69 1.77 4.00
C PRO A 117 14.21 0.32 3.96
N GLY A 118 13.06 0.05 4.59
CA GLY A 118 12.38 -1.24 4.48
C GLY A 118 12.09 -1.59 3.01
N PRO A 119 11.95 -2.89 2.68
CA PRO A 119 12.00 -3.42 1.31
C PRO A 119 10.90 -2.96 0.34
N ASP A 120 10.03 -2.02 0.71
CA ASP A 120 8.85 -1.62 -0.06
C ASP A 120 8.96 -0.21 -0.70
N ALA A 121 10.10 0.48 -0.58
CA ALA A 121 10.29 1.82 -1.18
C ALA A 121 10.83 1.80 -2.63
N ASP A 122 11.25 0.65 -3.16
CA ASP A 122 11.73 0.51 -4.54
C ASP A 122 10.57 0.09 -5.46
N VAL A 123 9.59 0.98 -5.65
CA VAL A 123 8.63 0.84 -6.75
C VAL A 123 8.55 2.14 -7.55
N LYS A 124 9.23 2.08 -8.70
CA LYS A 124 9.07 2.83 -9.97
C LYS A 124 9.75 4.20 -10.08
N ASP A 125 10.88 4.18 -10.77
CA ASP A 125 11.18 5.14 -11.84
C ASP A 125 11.55 4.35 -13.11
N ASP A 126 10.53 3.73 -13.74
CA ASP A 126 10.59 3.34 -15.15
C ASP A 126 9.90 4.45 -15.95
N ALA A 127 10.63 5.52 -16.24
CA ALA A 127 10.28 6.49 -17.28
C ALA A 127 11.51 7.27 -17.72
N ASP A 128 12.12 6.86 -18.83
CA ASP A 128 12.47 7.71 -19.99
C ASP A 128 13.72 7.22 -20.73
N ALA A 129 13.51 6.55 -21.87
CA ALA A 129 14.43 6.55 -23.00
C ALA A 129 13.72 6.06 -24.27
N GLY A 130 13.05 6.98 -24.99
CA GLY A 130 12.86 6.83 -26.44
C GLY A 130 14.09 7.39 -27.20
N PRO A 131 14.07 7.43 -28.56
CA PRO A 131 13.60 6.45 -29.53
C PRO A 131 14.77 5.95 -30.42
N ARG A 132 14.66 4.78 -31.06
CA ARG A 132 15.54 4.43 -32.20
C ARG A 132 14.72 3.94 -33.40
N LYS A 133 14.97 4.61 -34.52
CA LYS A 133 14.35 4.47 -35.85
C LYS A 133 15.38 3.80 -36.79
N GLY A 134 14.89 2.98 -37.73
CA GLY A 134 15.63 2.41 -38.88
C GLY A 134 16.38 1.11 -38.56
N ASP A 135 16.35 0.01 -39.32
CA ASP A 135 16.13 -0.12 -40.77
C ASP A 135 15.54 -1.50 -41.17
N GLU A 136 15.10 -1.52 -42.42
CA GLU A 136 14.29 -2.45 -43.18
C GLU A 136 14.91 -3.84 -43.47
N ALA A 137 14.02 -4.81 -43.75
CA ALA A 137 13.99 -5.66 -44.96
C ALA A 137 13.71 -7.15 -44.66
N GLY A 138 12.68 -7.72 -45.31
CA GLY A 138 12.42 -9.16 -45.22
C GLY A 138 11.07 -9.61 -45.75
N THR A 139 10.80 -9.33 -47.03
CA THR A 139 9.71 -9.87 -47.84
C THR A 139 9.63 -11.42 -47.78
N ALA A 140 8.44 -11.98 -47.52
CA ALA A 140 7.96 -13.18 -48.20
C ALA A 140 6.44 -13.32 -48.06
N ARG A 141 5.77 -13.26 -49.21
CA ARG A 141 4.35 -13.59 -49.45
C ARG A 141 4.22 -15.07 -49.84
N ASN A 142 2.95 -15.50 -49.85
CA ASN A 142 2.35 -16.72 -50.38
C ASN A 142 2.29 -17.89 -49.39
N GLY A 143 1.16 -18.57 -49.20
CA GLY A 143 -0.14 -18.48 -49.88
C GLY A 143 -1.02 -19.64 -49.39
N ASP A 144 -2.32 -19.42 -49.46
CA ASP A 144 -3.39 -20.39 -49.70
C ASP A 144 -3.34 -21.77 -48.99
N ASP A 145 -4.32 -22.03 -48.13
CA ASP A 145 -5.30 -23.06 -48.48
C ASP A 145 -6.66 -22.82 -47.80
N ALA A 146 -7.69 -22.99 -48.61
CA ALA A 146 -9.09 -22.87 -48.27
C ALA A 146 -9.62 -24.23 -47.81
N GLY A 147 -10.52 -24.23 -46.82
CA GLY A 147 -11.15 -25.47 -46.36
C GLY A 147 -12.41 -25.18 -45.55
N ALA A 148 -13.49 -24.87 -46.27
CA ALA A 148 -14.84 -24.75 -45.76
C ALA A 148 -15.35 -26.05 -45.11
N GLY A 149 -16.25 -25.91 -44.12
CA GLY A 149 -16.98 -27.05 -43.56
C GLY A 149 -17.86 -26.65 -42.38
N ALA A 150 -18.97 -25.98 -42.67
CA ALA A 150 -20.07 -25.77 -41.73
C ALA A 150 -20.92 -27.04 -41.61
N THR A 151 -21.34 -27.39 -40.39
CA THR A 151 -22.62 -28.06 -40.03
C THR A 151 -22.82 -27.81 -38.53
N GLU A 152 -23.68 -26.88 -38.11
CA GLU A 152 -25.14 -26.97 -38.03
C GLU A 152 -25.61 -27.69 -36.75
N ASP A 153 -25.87 -26.85 -35.76
CA ASP A 153 -26.98 -26.83 -34.80
C ASP A 153 -27.94 -28.04 -34.80
N GLN A 154 -28.06 -28.71 -33.64
CA GLN A 154 -29.33 -29.20 -33.06
C GLN A 154 -29.12 -29.92 -31.71
N ASP A 155 -29.48 -29.23 -30.63
CA ASP A 155 -30.21 -29.79 -29.48
C ASP A 155 -31.69 -29.35 -29.63
N PRO A 156 -32.70 -29.85 -28.90
CA PRO A 156 -32.82 -31.06 -28.07
C PRO A 156 -34.15 -31.83 -28.32
N HIS A 157 -34.27 -33.08 -27.80
CA HIS A 157 -35.44 -33.61 -27.05
C HIS A 157 -35.46 -35.14 -27.03
N SER A 158 -35.36 -35.73 -25.84
CA SER A 158 -36.42 -36.48 -25.13
C SER A 158 -35.85 -37.31 -23.99
#